data_AF-A0A6F8ZI21-F1
#
_entry.id   AF-A0A6F8ZI21-F1
#
_cell.length_a   1.000
_cell.length_b   1.000
_cell.length_c   1.000
_cell.angle_alpha   90.00
_cell.angle_beta   90.00
_cell.angle_gamma   90.00
#
_symmetry.space_group_name_H-M   'P 1'
#
loop_
_entity.id
_entity.type
_entity.pdbx_description
1 polymer ?
#
loop_
_entity_poly.entity_id
_entity_poly.type
_entity_poly.pdbx_seq_one_letter_code
_entity_poly.pdbx_strand_id
1 'polypeptide(L)'
;MISTPVAFAADAALYCPECAERLYGPDRSGRLDREGNEVWPMFGAEALDAPAHCDACGRFLPSALAEEGERVVREAISQGTAPEAWLDRWPWLAP
;
A
#
# COMPACT_ATOMS: atom_id res chain seq x y z
N MET A 1 16.44 9.54 -11.00
CA MET A 1 16.26 8.16 -10.51
C MET A 1 14.80 7.81 -10.70
N ILE A 2 14.46 6.74 -11.41
CA ILE A 2 13.08 6.25 -11.45
C ILE A 2 12.91 5.49 -10.14
N SER A 3 12.09 6.01 -9.23
CA SER A 3 11.73 5.28 -8.02
C SER A 3 10.96 4.02 -8.41
N THR A 4 11.31 2.87 -7.85
CA THR A 4 10.51 1.65 -8.02
C THR A 4 9.20 1.83 -7.25
N PRO A 5 8.03 1.58 -7.86
CA PRO A 5 6.75 1.65 -7.16
C PRO A 5 6.66 0.57 -6.08
N VAL A 6 6.04 0.92 -4.95
CA VAL A 6 5.80 0.00 -3.82
C VAL A 6 4.47 -0.75 -3.95
N ALA A 7 3.54 -0.20 -4.75
CA ALA A 7 2.24 -0.80 -5.04
C ALA A 7 1.68 -0.26 -6.37
N PHE A 8 0.54 -0.78 -6.79
CA PHE A 8 -0.28 -0.27 -7.90
C PHE A 8 -1.73 -0.15 -7.45
N ALA A 9 -2.38 0.96 -7.78
CA ALA A 9 -3.81 1.17 -7.59
C ALA A 9 -4.57 0.72 -8.83
N ALA A 10 -5.55 -0.16 -8.65
CA ALA A 10 -6.43 -0.69 -9.69
C ALA A 10 -7.67 -1.33 -9.05
N ASP A 11 -8.81 -1.37 -9.74
CA ASP A 11 -10.03 -2.02 -9.28
C ASP A 11 -10.44 -1.60 -7.85
N ALA A 12 -10.32 -0.29 -7.55
CA ALA A 12 -10.53 0.30 -6.23
C ALA A 12 -9.70 -0.35 -5.08
N ALA A 13 -8.59 -0.98 -5.42
CA ALA A 13 -7.72 -1.72 -4.50
C ALA A 13 -6.23 -1.42 -4.74
N LEU A 14 -5.38 -1.94 -3.87
CA LEU A 14 -3.92 -1.84 -3.97
C LEU A 14 -3.30 -3.23 -4.17
N TYR A 15 -2.33 -3.31 -5.07
CA TYR A 15 -1.63 -4.55 -5.40
C TYR A 15 -0.11 -4.38 -5.28
N CYS A 16 0.60 -5.38 -4.77
CA CYS A 16 2.06 -5.39 -4.82
C CYS A 16 2.55 -5.53 -6.27
N PRO A 17 3.79 -5.09 -6.59
CA PRO A 17 4.30 -5.14 -7.96
C PRO A 17 4.18 -6.50 -8.64
N GLU A 18 4.44 -7.60 -7.91
CA GLU A 18 4.37 -8.95 -8.47
C GLU A 18 2.92 -9.39 -8.76
N CYS A 19 1.97 -9.02 -7.90
CA CYS A 19 0.57 -9.33 -8.13
C CYS A 19 -0.02 -8.46 -9.25
N ALA A 20 0.34 -7.18 -9.28
CA ALA A 20 -0.05 -6.27 -10.35
C ALA A 20 0.48 -6.75 -11.71
N GLU A 21 1.74 -7.22 -11.77
CA GLU A 21 2.31 -7.81 -12.97
C GLU A 21 1.54 -9.05 -13.45
N ARG A 22 1.21 -9.95 -12.53
CA ARG A 22 0.46 -11.17 -12.86
C ARG A 22 -0.96 -10.87 -13.36
N LEU A 23 -1.60 -9.83 -12.83
CA LEU A 23 -3.00 -9.50 -13.14
C LEU A 23 -3.15 -8.59 -14.37
N TYR A 24 -2.30 -7.57 -14.50
CA TYR A 24 -2.42 -6.53 -15.52
C TYR A 24 -1.28 -6.54 -16.55
N GLY A 25 -0.29 -7.43 -16.37
CA GLY A 25 0.84 -7.61 -17.27
C GLY A 25 2.13 -6.90 -16.83
N PRO A 26 3.27 -7.22 -17.47
CA PRO A 26 4.58 -6.64 -17.14
C PRO A 26 4.70 -5.17 -17.56
N ASP A 27 4.04 -4.77 -18.65
CA ASP A 27 3.89 -3.36 -19.04
C ASP A 27 2.51 -2.85 -18.63
N ARG A 28 2.52 -2.04 -17.57
CA ARG A 28 1.34 -1.47 -16.91
C ARG A 28 1.01 -0.07 -17.42
N SER A 29 1.88 0.54 -18.22
CA SER A 29 1.68 1.89 -18.73
C SER A 29 0.45 1.92 -19.63
N GLY A 30 -0.53 2.75 -19.29
CA GLY A 30 -1.80 2.85 -20.05
C GLY A 30 -2.68 1.59 -19.99
N ARG A 31 -2.43 0.67 -19.04
CA ARG A 31 -3.36 -0.42 -18.76
C ARG A 31 -4.56 0.10 -17.99
N LEU A 32 -5.73 -0.39 -18.36
CA LEU A 32 -6.96 -0.11 -17.64
C LEU A 32 -7.33 -1.29 -16.75
N ASP A 33 -7.84 -0.98 -15.57
CA ASP A 33 -8.51 -1.93 -14.70
C ASP A 33 -9.90 -2.30 -15.24
N ARG A 34 -10.69 -3.08 -14.50
CA ARG A 34 -12.00 -3.56 -14.95
C ARG A 34 -13.04 -2.44 -15.02
N GLU A 35 -12.79 -1.33 -14.33
CA GLU A 35 -13.65 -0.15 -14.30
C GLU A 35 -13.28 0.86 -15.40
N GLY A 36 -12.19 0.60 -16.13
CA GLY A 36 -11.69 1.49 -17.18
C GLY A 36 -10.78 2.59 -16.65
N ASN A 37 -10.31 2.51 -15.41
CA ASN A 37 -9.34 3.45 -14.84
C ASN A 37 -7.91 2.97 -15.11
N GLU A 38 -6.97 3.90 -15.22
CA GLU A 38 -5.56 3.52 -15.37
C GLU A 38 -5.03 2.78 -14.13
N VAL A 39 -4.20 1.76 -14.36
CA VAL A 39 -3.46 1.07 -13.31
C VAL A 39 -2.31 1.97 -12.86
N TRP A 40 -2.49 2.67 -11.75
CA TRP A 40 -1.58 3.72 -11.31
C TRP A 40 -0.45 3.20 -10.41
N PRO A 41 0.83 3.50 -10.72
CA PRO A 41 1.93 3.18 -9.81
C PRO A 41 1.84 4.04 -8.54
N MET A 42 2.04 3.40 -7.38
CA MET A 42 2.13 4.05 -6.08
C MET A 42 3.57 4.02 -5.58
N PHE A 43 4.08 5.17 -5.15
CA PHE A 43 5.42 5.28 -4.59
C PHE A 43 5.38 5.33 -3.06
N GLY A 44 6.46 4.93 -2.40
CA GLY A 44 6.53 4.90 -0.94
C GLY A 44 6.40 6.26 -0.25
N ALA A 45 6.44 7.37 -1.01
CA ALA A 45 6.21 8.72 -0.52
C ALA A 45 4.72 9.11 -0.51
N GLU A 46 3.85 8.36 -1.18
CA GLU A 46 2.42 8.60 -1.16
C GLU A 46 1.87 8.25 0.22
N ALA A 47 1.18 9.21 0.84
CA ALA A 47 0.64 9.11 2.17
C ALA A 47 -0.77 8.52 2.12
N LEU A 48 -0.98 7.39 2.81
CA LEU A 48 -2.29 6.73 2.90
C LEU A 48 -2.98 7.02 4.23
N ASP A 49 -4.30 7.09 4.20
CA ASP A 49 -5.14 7.28 5.39
C ASP A 49 -5.24 6.00 6.26
N ALA A 50 -4.64 4.90 5.83
CA ALA A 50 -4.52 3.67 6.60
C ALA A 50 -3.36 2.80 6.10
N PRO A 51 -2.82 1.89 6.94
CA PRO A 51 -1.92 0.83 6.50
C PRO A 51 -2.56 -0.04 5.41
N ALA A 52 -1.87 -0.23 4.30
CA ALA A 52 -2.38 -0.99 3.16
C ALA A 52 -1.75 -2.37 3.01
N HIS A 53 -2.53 -3.29 2.45
CA HIS A 53 -2.09 -4.63 2.07
C HIS A 53 -2.46 -4.90 0.61
N CYS A 54 -1.70 -5.74 -0.06
CA CYS A 54 -2.02 -6.23 -1.39
C CYS A 54 -3.33 -7.02 -1.33
N ASP A 55 -4.34 -6.62 -2.10
CA ASP A 55 -5.65 -7.29 -2.12
C ASP A 55 -5.54 -8.76 -2.59
N ALA A 56 -4.62 -9.04 -3.51
CA ALA A 56 -4.44 -10.37 -4.07
C ALA A 56 -3.68 -11.36 -3.17
N CYS A 57 -2.74 -10.90 -2.34
CA CYS A 57 -1.86 -11.79 -1.56
C CYS A 57 -1.74 -11.45 -0.07
N GLY A 58 -2.40 -10.40 0.40
CA GLY A 58 -2.39 -9.95 1.79
C GLY A 58 -1.06 -9.37 2.27
N ARG A 59 -0.03 -9.25 1.42
CA ARG A 59 1.26 -8.69 1.83
C ARG A 59 1.12 -7.22 2.21
N PHE A 60 1.71 -6.84 3.34
CA PHE A 60 1.81 -5.44 3.76
C PHE A 60 2.58 -4.58 2.74
N LEU A 61 2.06 -3.40 2.43
CA LEU A 61 2.62 -2.47 1.44
C LEU A 61 3.35 -1.32 2.15
N PRO A 62 4.64 -1.05 1.82
CA PRO A 62 5.46 -0.10 2.57
C PRO A 62 5.25 1.36 2.13
N SER A 63 4.01 1.86 2.18
CA SER A 63 3.68 3.27 1.89
C SER A 63 4.04 4.21 3.06
N ALA A 64 3.96 5.51 2.82
CA ALA A 64 3.85 6.49 3.88
C ALA A 64 2.42 6.53 4.42
N LEU A 65 2.22 7.15 5.58
CA LEU A 65 0.90 7.39 6.16
C LEU A 65 0.63 8.89 6.20
N ALA A 66 -0.63 9.24 5.98
CA ALA A 66 -1.17 10.53 6.35
C ALA A 66 -1.45 10.54 7.87
N GLU A 67 -1.81 11.71 8.42
CA GLU A 67 -2.15 11.86 9.84
C GLU A 67 -3.24 10.87 10.29
N GLU A 68 -4.24 10.65 9.45
CA GLU A 68 -5.30 9.67 9.70
C GLU A 68 -4.76 8.23 9.77
N GLY A 69 -3.84 7.88 8.88
CA GLY A 69 -3.19 6.57 8.91
C GLY A 69 -2.33 6.37 10.14
N GLU A 70 -1.60 7.41 10.58
CA GLU A 70 -0.85 7.37 11.83
C GLU A 70 -1.78 7.17 13.03
N ARG A 71 -2.95 7.82 13.04
CA ARG A 71 -3.97 7.64 14.08
C ARG A 71 -4.45 6.19 14.15
N VAL A 72 -4.74 5.57 13.02
CA VAL A 72 -5.14 4.15 12.93
C VAL A 72 -4.06 3.25 13.53
N VAL A 73 -2.79 3.47 13.17
CA VAL A 73 -1.69 2.66 13.71
C VAL A 73 -1.54 2.85 15.23
N ARG A 74 -1.58 4.09 15.72
CA ARG A 74 -1.48 4.37 17.17
C ARG A 74 -2.61 3.73 17.96
N GLU A 75 -3.83 3.77 17.44
CA GLU A 75 -4.98 3.10 18.04
C GLU A 75 -4.75 1.59 18.12
N ALA A 76 -4.35 0.95 17.01
CA ALA A 76 -4.06 -0.48 16.98
C ALA A 76 -2.93 -0.88 17.94
N ILE A 77 -1.88 -0.05 18.07
CA ILE A 77 -0.80 -0.26 19.04
C ILE A 77 -1.36 -0.21 20.47
N SER A 78 -2.15 0.82 20.79
CA SER A 78 -2.74 0.98 22.13
C SER A 78 -3.66 -0.18 22.53
N GLN A 79 -4.31 -0.81 21.54
CA GLN A 79 -5.20 -1.95 21.72
C GLN A 79 -4.45 -3.30 21.71
N GLY A 80 -3.14 -3.31 21.42
CA GLY A 80 -2.35 -4.53 21.28
C GLY A 80 -2.72 -5.37 20.05
N THR A 81 -3.28 -4.74 19.01
CA THR A 81 -3.76 -5.40 17.78
C THR A 81 -2.88 -5.11 16.56
N ALA A 82 -1.90 -4.21 16.69
CA ALA A 82 -0.98 -3.88 15.60
C ALA A 82 -0.10 -5.09 15.20
N PRO A 83 -0.06 -5.48 13.92
CA PRO A 83 0.90 -6.47 13.42
C PRO A 83 2.35 -6.03 13.62
N GLU A 84 3.26 -7.00 13.83
CA GLU A 84 4.70 -6.74 13.99
C GLU A 84 5.29 -5.94 12.80
N ALA A 85 4.86 -6.25 11.57
CA ALA A 85 5.28 -5.54 10.38
C ALA A 85 4.96 -4.03 10.39
N TRP A 86 3.92 -3.61 11.14
CA TRP A 86 3.61 -2.18 11.30
C TRP A 86 4.55 -1.52 12.31
N LEU A 87 4.93 -2.23 13.38
CA LEU A 87 5.86 -1.75 14.41
C LEU A 87 7.27 -1.55 13.82
N ASP A 88 7.73 -2.49 13.01
CA ASP A 88 9.02 -2.39 12.32
C ASP A 88 9.05 -1.21 11.32
N ARG A 89 7.92 -0.95 10.68
CA ARG A 89 7.80 0.10 9.65
C ARG A 89 7.70 1.49 10.25
N TRP A 90 6.92 1.64 11.32
CA TRP A 90 6.65 2.93 11.97
C TRP A 90 6.99 2.91 13.46
N PRO A 91 8.26 2.64 13.83
CA PRO A 91 8.66 2.47 15.23
C PRO A 91 8.47 3.75 16.05
N TRP A 92 8.42 4.93 15.43
CA TRP A 92 8.17 6.21 16.10
C TRP A 92 6.69 6.46 16.46
N LEU A 93 5.78 5.60 16.00
CA LEU A 93 4.36 5.67 16.37
C LEU A 93 4.06 4.87 17.65
N ALA A 94 4.97 3.98 18.06
CA ALA A 94 4.92 3.36 19.36
C ALA A 94 5.18 4.42 20.48
N PRO A 95 4.53 4.27 21.65
CA PRO A 95 4.68 5.19 22.77
C PRO A 95 6.10 5.19 23.39
#